data_AF-A0A954XQQ2-F1
#
_entry.id   AF-A0A954XQQ2-F1
#
_cell.length_a   1.000
_cell.length_b   1.000
_cell.length_c   1.000
_cell.angle_alpha   90.00
_cell.angle_beta   90.00
_cell.angle_gamma   90.00
#
_symmetry.space_group_name_H-M   'P 1'
#
loop_
_entity.id
_entity.type
_entity.pdbx_description
1 polymer ?
#
loop_
_entity_poly.entity_id
_entity_poly.type
_entity_poly.pdbx_seq_one_letter_code
_entity_poly.pdbx_strand_id
1 'polypeptide(L)'
;MRQSKNWLVIVLLACVVVVGGVGIWSGIDSSAGALPKKYCRVLFGTEAQTEILLGYSPGRLTVFRDPQRLDSFEQYEMHDLRLRAGAEIEIVGKDGTRYTITQVSYYQEAEPVLRESLMISVVVRGDSEFKQYCDVVLDESQTPAEFAHFDGPLTIGPQTVNWEVPETFRLVAGEKPSDLRVTVGTIDQQSGCWVVVRSHEGNKSAFPVDVFPVLEVEYRAKDSGEPIQERYYLDQFC
;
A
#
# COMPACT_ATOMS: atom_id res chain seq x y z
N MET A 1 28.29 -66.65 -30.03
CA MET A 1 27.01 -65.91 -30.08
C MET A 1 26.57 -65.53 -28.67
N ARG A 2 26.86 -64.30 -28.21
CA ARG A 2 26.25 -63.68 -27.03
C ARG A 2 26.62 -62.19 -26.98
N GLN A 3 26.00 -61.39 -27.83
CA GLN A 3 26.15 -59.93 -27.80
C GLN A 3 24.92 -59.30 -28.46
N SER A 4 23.86 -59.04 -27.69
CA SER A 4 22.74 -58.18 -28.16
C SER A 4 21.78 -57.68 -27.07
N LYS A 5 21.93 -58.06 -25.79
CA LYS A 5 20.95 -57.67 -24.75
C LYS A 5 21.19 -56.31 -24.08
N ASN A 6 22.37 -55.70 -24.23
CA ASN A 6 22.68 -54.44 -23.51
C ASN A 6 22.28 -53.18 -24.28
N TRP A 7 22.06 -53.25 -25.59
CA TRP A 7 21.73 -52.06 -26.39
C TRP A 7 20.30 -51.57 -26.15
N LEU A 8 19.36 -52.48 -25.94
CA LEU A 8 17.95 -52.15 -25.73
C LEU A 8 17.71 -51.42 -24.40
N VAL A 9 18.49 -51.74 -23.36
CA VAL A 9 18.42 -51.06 -22.04
C VAL A 9 18.97 -49.64 -22.12
N ILE A 10 20.03 -49.41 -22.90
CA ILE A 10 20.63 -48.07 -23.08
C ILE A 10 19.68 -47.14 -23.86
N VAL A 11 19.00 -47.67 -24.89
CA VAL A 11 18.02 -46.88 -25.67
C VAL A 11 16.79 -46.52 -24.83
N LEU A 12 16.28 -47.44 -24.00
CA LEU A 12 15.13 -47.17 -23.12
C LEU A 12 15.44 -46.14 -22.03
N LEU A 13 16.64 -46.18 -21.42
CA LEU A 13 17.07 -45.17 -20.44
C LEU A 13 17.24 -43.79 -21.08
N ALA A 14 17.73 -43.70 -22.32
CA ALA A 14 17.84 -42.43 -23.04
C ALA A 14 16.47 -41.80 -23.32
N CYS A 15 15.45 -42.59 -23.69
CA CYS A 15 14.10 -42.06 -23.94
C CYS A 15 13.41 -41.54 -22.66
N VAL A 16 13.62 -42.18 -21.50
CA VAL A 16 13.02 -41.73 -20.23
C VAL A 16 13.64 -40.41 -19.76
N VAL A 17 14.95 -40.19 -19.98
CA VAL A 17 15.61 -38.91 -19.65
C VAL A 17 15.15 -37.78 -20.58
N VAL A 18 14.84 -38.07 -21.85
CA VAL A 18 14.32 -37.05 -22.79
C VAL A 18 12.87 -36.67 -22.48
N VAL A 19 12.00 -37.62 -22.14
CA VAL A 19 10.60 -37.30 -21.78
C VAL A 19 10.50 -36.68 -20.38
N GLY A 20 11.33 -37.11 -19.43
CA GLY A 20 11.42 -36.50 -18.10
C GLY A 20 12.08 -35.11 -18.11
N GLY A 21 13.07 -34.88 -18.97
CA GLY A 21 13.74 -33.59 -19.10
C GLY A 21 12.90 -32.52 -19.78
N VAL A 22 12.04 -32.88 -20.75
CA VAL A 22 11.13 -31.94 -21.40
C VAL A 22 9.95 -31.57 -20.48
N GLY A 23 9.50 -32.49 -19.62
CA GLY A 23 8.42 -32.24 -18.65
C GLY A 23 8.80 -31.34 -17.48
N ILE A 24 10.09 -31.21 -17.15
CA ILE A 24 10.57 -30.29 -16.10
C ILE A 24 10.80 -28.88 -16.68
N TRP A 25 11.05 -28.75 -17.99
CA TRP A 25 11.34 -27.44 -18.57
C TRP A 25 10.08 -26.61 -18.88
N SER A 26 8.94 -27.25 -19.16
CA SER A 26 7.64 -26.56 -19.31
C SER A 26 7.02 -26.11 -17.99
N GLY A 27 7.62 -26.46 -16.84
CA GLY A 27 7.27 -25.95 -15.51
C GLY A 27 8.18 -24.82 -15.02
N ILE A 28 9.24 -24.47 -15.77
CA ILE A 28 9.98 -23.22 -15.54
C ILE A 28 9.13 -22.12 -16.17
N ASP A 29 8.22 -21.66 -15.32
CA ASP A 29 7.26 -20.60 -15.53
C ASP A 29 7.86 -19.47 -16.39
N SER A 30 7.43 -19.40 -17.66
CA SER A 30 7.70 -18.27 -18.57
C SER A 30 7.14 -16.94 -18.03
N SER A 31 6.58 -16.93 -16.82
CA SER A 31 6.14 -15.77 -16.06
C SER A 31 7.26 -14.85 -15.60
N ALA A 32 8.54 -15.26 -15.64
CA ALA A 32 9.65 -14.40 -15.26
C ALA A 32 9.77 -13.12 -16.13
N GLY A 33 9.24 -13.14 -17.36
CA GLY A 33 9.22 -11.98 -18.27
C GLY A 33 7.82 -11.45 -18.60
N ALA A 34 6.75 -12.01 -18.00
CA ALA A 34 5.41 -11.52 -18.25
C ALA A 34 5.16 -10.24 -17.46
N LEU A 35 4.62 -9.21 -18.12
CA LEU A 35 4.17 -8.00 -17.45
C LEU A 35 3.11 -8.32 -16.39
N PRO A 36 3.03 -7.53 -15.31
CA PRO A 36 1.95 -7.63 -14.34
C PRO A 36 0.58 -7.56 -15.02
N LYS A 37 -0.41 -8.24 -14.44
CA LYS A 37 -1.79 -8.17 -14.95
C LYS A 37 -2.61 -7.09 -14.27
N LYS A 38 -2.13 -6.63 -13.12
CA LYS A 38 -2.87 -5.71 -12.26
C LYS A 38 -1.95 -4.61 -11.79
N TYR A 39 -2.47 -3.41 -11.66
CA TYR A 39 -1.70 -2.22 -11.40
C TYR A 39 -2.43 -1.33 -10.39
N CYS A 40 -1.67 -0.58 -9.61
CA CYS A 40 -2.17 0.56 -8.86
C CYS A 40 -1.16 1.71 -8.94
N ARG A 41 -1.68 2.93 -8.96
CA ARG A 41 -0.87 4.15 -9.02
C ARG A 41 -0.63 4.68 -7.63
N VAL A 42 0.61 5.06 -7.36
CA VAL A 42 1.04 5.60 -6.06
C VAL A 42 1.76 6.92 -6.28
N LEU A 43 1.27 7.95 -5.61
CA LEU A 43 1.77 9.32 -5.65
C LEU A 43 2.45 9.66 -4.34
N PHE A 44 3.50 10.47 -4.41
CA PHE A 44 4.27 10.92 -3.26
C PHE A 44 4.52 12.44 -3.30
N GLY A 45 4.54 13.03 -2.10
CA GLY A 45 4.83 14.43 -1.84
C GLY A 45 3.58 15.29 -1.83
N THR A 46 3.68 16.47 -1.22
CA THR A 46 2.53 17.35 -0.91
C THR A 46 1.69 17.69 -2.14
N GLU A 47 2.33 17.83 -3.31
CA GLU A 47 1.68 18.15 -4.59
C GLU A 47 1.67 16.98 -5.58
N ALA A 48 1.79 15.74 -5.10
CA ALA A 48 1.84 14.51 -5.92
C ALA A 48 2.93 14.55 -7.01
N GLN A 49 4.06 15.20 -6.72
CA GLN A 49 5.10 15.47 -7.71
C GLN A 49 5.92 14.24 -8.15
N THR A 50 5.83 13.14 -7.40
CA THR A 50 6.54 11.89 -7.67
C THR A 50 5.50 10.78 -7.81
N GLU A 51 5.52 10.08 -8.94
CA GLU A 51 4.56 9.02 -9.26
C GLU A 51 5.32 7.74 -9.56
N ILE A 52 4.81 6.63 -9.04
CA ILE A 52 5.22 5.28 -9.43
C ILE A 52 3.98 4.47 -9.79
N LEU A 53 4.18 3.43 -10.59
CA LEU A 53 3.18 2.40 -10.82
C LEU A 53 3.65 1.12 -10.13
N LEU A 54 2.77 0.50 -9.34
CA LEU A 54 3.00 -0.82 -8.77
C LEU A 54 2.22 -1.83 -9.58
N GLY A 55 2.92 -2.80 -10.15
CA GLY A 55 2.33 -3.94 -10.83
C GLY A 55 2.30 -5.18 -9.93
N TYR A 56 1.17 -5.86 -9.91
CA TYR A 56 0.96 -7.10 -9.19
C TYR A 56 0.83 -8.32 -10.11
N SER A 57 1.53 -9.38 -9.73
CA SER A 57 1.33 -10.75 -10.17
C SER A 57 1.33 -11.66 -8.93
N PRO A 58 0.70 -12.84 -8.95
CA PRO A 58 0.72 -13.75 -7.80
C PRO A 58 2.14 -13.98 -7.26
N GLY A 59 2.39 -13.54 -6.02
CA GLY A 59 3.69 -13.65 -5.35
C GLY A 59 4.77 -12.66 -5.79
N ARG A 60 4.46 -11.70 -6.66
CA ARG A 60 5.43 -10.72 -7.18
C ARG A 60 4.86 -9.31 -7.20
N LEU A 61 5.66 -8.36 -6.72
CA LEU A 61 5.46 -6.94 -6.91
C LEU A 61 6.49 -6.43 -7.92
N THR A 62 6.04 -5.63 -8.88
CA THR A 62 6.90 -4.93 -9.82
C THR A 62 6.75 -3.42 -9.59
N VAL A 63 7.87 -2.70 -9.47
CA VAL A 63 7.87 -1.26 -9.23
C VAL A 63 8.35 -0.55 -10.49
N PHE A 64 7.50 0.25 -11.11
CA PHE A 64 7.84 1.10 -12.24
C PHE A 64 8.03 2.53 -11.74
N ARG A 65 9.28 3.01 -11.75
CA ARG A 65 9.63 4.36 -11.26
C ARG A 65 9.33 5.47 -12.27
N ASP A 66 9.17 5.11 -13.53
CA ASP A 66 8.72 6.00 -14.61
C ASP A 66 7.47 5.37 -15.28
N PRO A 67 6.26 5.74 -14.84
CA PRO A 67 5.01 5.17 -15.35
C PRO A 67 4.79 5.43 -16.84
N GLN A 68 5.48 6.41 -17.44
CA GLN A 68 5.32 6.75 -18.84
C GLN A 68 6.12 5.84 -19.77
N ARG A 69 7.00 4.99 -19.23
CA ARG A 69 7.98 4.18 -19.99
C ARG A 69 7.90 2.70 -19.64
N LEU A 70 6.70 2.12 -19.78
CA LEU A 70 6.42 0.71 -19.46
C LEU A 70 7.00 -0.29 -20.48
N ASP A 71 7.54 0.20 -21.59
CA ASP A 71 8.06 -0.59 -22.71
C ASP A 71 9.50 -1.09 -22.52
N SER A 72 10.22 -0.59 -21.51
CA SER A 72 11.59 -1.00 -21.22
C SER A 72 11.69 -1.87 -19.96
N PHE A 73 12.11 -3.12 -20.16
CA PHE A 73 12.40 -4.07 -19.09
C PHE A 73 13.53 -3.63 -18.14
N GLU A 74 14.30 -2.61 -18.52
CA GLU A 74 15.43 -2.09 -17.73
C GLU A 74 15.01 -1.10 -16.63
N GLN A 75 13.73 -0.72 -16.56
CA GLN A 75 13.27 0.41 -15.72
C GLN A 75 12.37 0.01 -14.54
N TYR A 76 12.27 -1.28 -14.25
CA TYR A 76 11.47 -1.75 -13.12
C TYR A 76 12.27 -2.66 -12.18
N GLU A 77 11.89 -2.62 -10.91
CA GLU A 77 12.42 -3.50 -9.87
C GLU A 77 11.40 -4.60 -9.57
N MET A 78 11.87 -5.84 -9.43
CA MET A 78 11.01 -6.97 -9.01
C MET A 78 11.28 -7.31 -7.56
N HIS A 79 10.21 -7.41 -6.80
CA HIS A 79 10.22 -7.76 -5.40
C HIS A 79 9.30 -8.95 -5.16
N ASP A 80 9.69 -9.85 -4.24
CA ASP A 80 8.75 -10.84 -3.70
C ASP A 80 7.65 -10.07 -2.95
N LEU A 81 6.39 -10.40 -3.20
CA LEU A 81 5.27 -9.71 -2.56
C LEU A 81 5.34 -9.81 -1.03
N ARG A 82 5.94 -10.88 -0.51
CA ARG A 82 6.39 -10.90 0.86
C ARG A 82 7.70 -10.12 0.89
N LEU A 83 7.61 -8.80 0.99
CA LEU A 83 8.74 -7.99 1.44
C LEU A 83 9.14 -8.57 2.81
N ARG A 84 10.14 -9.45 2.81
CA ARG A 84 10.72 -9.98 4.03
C ARG A 84 11.32 -8.80 4.77
N ALA A 85 11.44 -8.90 6.09
CA ALA A 85 12.16 -7.92 6.88
C ALA A 85 13.52 -7.60 6.20
N GLY A 86 13.67 -6.35 5.72
CA GLY A 86 14.86 -5.87 5.00
C GLY A 86 14.72 -5.64 3.48
N ALA A 87 13.60 -6.00 2.84
CA ALA A 87 13.29 -5.60 1.47
C ALA A 87 12.43 -4.33 1.48
N GLU A 88 13.09 -3.17 1.54
CA GLU A 88 12.44 -1.86 1.51
C GLU A 88 12.55 -1.25 0.12
N ILE A 89 11.49 -0.56 -0.34
CA ILE A 89 11.53 0.19 -1.59
C ILE A 89 11.67 1.66 -1.22
N GLU A 90 12.86 2.21 -1.45
CA GLU A 90 13.12 3.64 -1.24
C GLU A 90 12.73 4.44 -2.48
N ILE A 91 12.05 5.56 -2.27
CA ILE A 91 11.64 6.53 -3.28
C ILE A 91 12.06 7.90 -2.77
N VAL A 92 12.76 8.66 -3.59
CA VAL A 92 13.22 10.01 -3.25
C VAL A 92 12.33 11.01 -3.99
N GLY A 93 11.62 11.84 -3.23
CA GLY A 93 10.81 12.92 -3.76
C GLY A 93 11.66 14.00 -4.43
N LYS A 94 11.02 14.80 -5.30
CA LYS A 94 11.70 15.93 -5.98
C LYS A 94 12.20 17.02 -5.02
N ASP A 95 11.59 17.12 -3.84
CA ASP A 95 11.96 18.00 -2.74
C ASP A 95 13.06 17.41 -1.83
N GLY A 96 13.48 16.16 -2.08
CA GLY A 96 14.46 15.44 -1.27
C GLY A 96 13.86 14.63 -0.11
N THR A 97 12.54 14.70 0.10
CA THR A 97 11.84 13.86 1.08
C THR A 97 12.01 12.40 0.70
N ARG A 98 12.28 11.53 1.68
CA ARG A 98 12.46 10.10 1.45
C ARG A 98 11.23 9.33 1.88
N TYR A 99 10.73 8.50 0.97
CA TYR A 99 9.61 7.60 1.21
C TYR A 99 10.12 6.16 1.17
N THR A 100 9.77 5.38 2.17
CA THR A 100 10.16 3.97 2.23
C THR A 100 8.92 3.12 2.32
N ILE A 101 8.62 2.36 1.27
CA ILE A 101 7.59 1.32 1.34
C ILE A 101 8.17 0.17 2.16
N THR A 102 7.65 -0.01 3.37
CA THR A 102 8.14 -1.02 4.32
C THR A 102 7.32 -2.30 4.31
N GLN A 103 6.09 -2.23 3.79
CA GLN A 103 5.22 -3.39 3.68
C GLN A 103 4.27 -3.22 2.51
N VAL A 104 4.07 -4.31 1.78
CA VAL A 104 3.00 -4.47 0.80
C VAL A 104 2.35 -5.82 1.07
N SER A 105 1.03 -5.84 1.20
CA SER A 105 0.27 -7.09 1.33
C SER A 105 -0.94 -7.08 0.43
N TYR A 106 -1.08 -8.13 -0.37
CA TYR A 106 -2.25 -8.38 -1.18
C TYR A 106 -3.35 -9.03 -0.35
N TYR A 107 -4.58 -8.60 -0.57
CA TYR A 107 -5.76 -9.28 -0.08
C TYR A 107 -6.92 -9.13 -1.07
N GLN A 108 -7.91 -10.00 -0.92
CA GLN A 108 -9.18 -9.92 -1.63
C GLN A 108 -10.26 -9.54 -0.63
N GLU A 109 -11.03 -8.51 -0.93
CA GLU A 109 -12.20 -8.14 -0.15
C GLU A 109 -13.27 -9.24 -0.25
N ALA A 110 -14.01 -9.44 0.83
CA ALA A 110 -15.10 -10.41 0.86
C ALA A 110 -16.28 -9.95 0.00
N GLU A 111 -17.12 -10.90 -0.41
CA GLU A 111 -18.37 -10.65 -1.15
C GLU A 111 -19.23 -9.52 -0.54
N PRO A 112 -19.98 -8.74 -1.35
CA PRO A 112 -20.47 -9.07 -2.70
C PRO A 112 -19.63 -8.56 -3.87
N VAL A 113 -18.62 -7.71 -3.64
CA VAL A 113 -17.74 -7.22 -4.70
C VAL A 113 -16.33 -7.69 -4.40
N LEU A 114 -15.87 -8.71 -5.14
CA LEU A 114 -14.49 -9.18 -5.04
C LEU A 114 -13.56 -8.13 -5.63
N ARG A 115 -13.06 -7.24 -4.78
CA ARG A 115 -11.98 -6.30 -5.12
C ARG A 115 -10.67 -6.87 -4.65
N GLU A 116 -9.66 -6.76 -5.50
CA GLU A 116 -8.31 -7.08 -5.13
C GLU A 116 -7.59 -5.79 -4.78
N SER A 117 -6.93 -5.78 -3.64
CA SER A 117 -6.31 -4.58 -3.11
C SER A 117 -4.90 -4.89 -2.62
N LEU A 118 -4.06 -3.86 -2.64
CA LEU A 118 -2.79 -3.86 -1.92
C LEU A 118 -2.94 -2.96 -0.70
N MET A 119 -2.65 -3.50 0.48
CA MET A 119 -2.32 -2.69 1.65
C MET A 119 -0.85 -2.28 1.54
N ILE A 120 -0.58 -0.97 1.53
CA ILE A 120 0.77 -0.41 1.40
C ILE A 120 1.07 0.38 2.66
N SER A 121 2.21 0.13 3.30
CA SER A 121 2.72 0.95 4.42
C SER A 121 3.99 1.67 4.01
N VAL A 122 4.04 2.96 4.33
CA VAL A 122 5.11 3.89 3.97
C VAL A 122 5.63 4.61 5.21
N VAL A 123 6.94 4.71 5.35
CA VAL A 123 7.59 5.66 6.25
C VAL A 123 7.96 6.91 5.45
N VAL A 124 7.48 8.06 5.87
CA VAL A 124 7.81 9.37 5.30
C VAL A 124 8.93 9.98 6.15
N ARG A 125 10.01 10.41 5.50
CA ARG A 125 11.20 11.02 6.15
C ARG A 125 11.55 12.34 5.47
N GLY A 126 10.86 13.40 5.90
CA GLY A 126 11.15 14.80 5.56
C GLY A 126 11.58 15.59 6.79
N ASP A 127 10.98 16.76 7.00
CA ASP A 127 11.18 17.58 8.21
C ASP A 127 10.70 16.89 9.50
N SER A 128 9.79 15.92 9.36
CA SER A 128 9.33 15.04 10.45
C SER A 128 9.19 13.62 9.92
N GLU A 129 9.50 12.62 10.76
CA GLU A 129 9.28 11.21 10.45
C GLU A 129 7.91 10.76 10.95
N PHE A 130 7.12 10.17 10.05
CA PHE A 130 5.84 9.55 10.39
C PHE A 130 5.52 8.40 9.45
N LYS A 131 4.54 7.58 9.84
CA LYS A 131 4.12 6.41 9.08
C LYS A 131 2.73 6.65 8.48
N GLN A 132 2.54 6.24 7.24
CA GLN A 132 1.25 6.20 6.58
C GLN A 132 0.97 4.79 6.07
N TYR A 133 -0.30 4.46 5.92
CA TYR A 133 -0.70 3.26 5.20
C TYR A 133 -2.00 3.51 4.45
N CYS A 134 -2.25 2.68 3.45
CA CYS A 134 -3.49 2.70 2.68
C CYS A 134 -3.84 1.31 2.20
N ASP A 135 -5.08 1.17 1.80
CA ASP A 135 -5.53 0.12 0.90
C ASP A 135 -5.79 0.77 -0.46
N VAL A 136 -5.26 0.18 -1.53
CA VAL A 136 -5.47 0.66 -2.90
C VAL A 136 -5.96 -0.48 -3.77
N VAL A 137 -7.05 -0.25 -4.49
CA VAL A 137 -7.65 -1.22 -5.41
C VAL A 137 -6.73 -1.40 -6.62
N LEU A 138 -6.61 -2.66 -7.05
CA LEU A 138 -5.88 -3.05 -8.25
C LEU A 138 -6.79 -3.00 -9.48
N ASP A 139 -6.27 -2.42 -10.56
CA ASP A 139 -6.93 -2.35 -11.88
C ASP A 139 -6.19 -3.23 -12.90
N GLU A 140 -6.88 -3.78 -13.90
CA GLU A 140 -6.23 -4.50 -15.01
C GLU A 140 -5.57 -3.53 -16.02
N SER A 141 -5.95 -2.25 -15.97
CA SER A 141 -5.37 -1.16 -16.76
C SER A 141 -4.05 -0.67 -16.18
N GLN A 142 -3.10 -0.35 -17.05
CA GLN A 142 -1.85 0.33 -16.70
C GLN A 142 -2.04 1.80 -16.32
N THR A 143 -3.21 2.37 -16.57
CA THR A 143 -3.60 3.72 -16.15
C THR A 143 -4.78 3.61 -15.16
N PRO A 144 -4.55 3.09 -13.95
CA PRO A 144 -5.62 2.90 -12.96
C PRO A 144 -6.25 4.25 -12.61
N ALA A 145 -7.59 4.25 -12.48
CA ALA A 145 -8.33 5.46 -12.12
C ALA A 145 -8.07 5.85 -10.66
N GLU A 146 -8.14 4.87 -9.75
CA GLU A 146 -7.86 5.04 -8.33
C GLU A 146 -6.35 5.12 -8.05
N PHE A 147 -5.98 5.81 -6.97
CA PHE A 147 -4.59 5.97 -6.56
C PHE A 147 -4.46 6.13 -5.06
N ALA A 148 -3.25 5.88 -4.54
CA ALA A 148 -2.84 6.24 -3.20
C ALA A 148 -1.92 7.45 -3.25
N HIS A 149 -2.18 8.48 -2.43
CA HIS A 149 -1.35 9.68 -2.33
C HIS A 149 -0.71 9.80 -0.95
N PHE A 150 0.54 9.34 -0.85
CA PHE A 150 1.35 9.46 0.36
C PHE A 150 1.94 10.86 0.47
N ASP A 151 2.01 11.36 1.71
CA ASP A 151 2.52 12.70 2.03
C ASP A 151 1.77 13.82 1.27
N GLY A 152 0.50 13.59 0.93
CA GLY A 152 -0.39 14.63 0.40
C GLY A 152 -0.96 15.52 1.50
N PRO A 153 -1.84 16.48 1.14
CA PRO A 153 -2.51 17.33 2.11
C PRO A 153 -3.29 16.47 3.12
N LEU A 154 -3.03 16.67 4.41
CA LEU A 154 -3.72 15.94 5.46
C LEU A 154 -5.08 16.59 5.73
N THR A 155 -6.11 15.76 5.77
CA THR A 155 -7.43 16.08 6.28
C THR A 155 -7.65 15.35 7.60
N ILE A 156 -8.58 15.89 8.40
CA ILE A 156 -9.04 15.24 9.62
C ILE A 156 -10.57 15.17 9.61
N GLY A 157 -11.12 14.04 10.04
CA GLY A 157 -12.55 13.86 10.18
C GLY A 157 -12.90 12.73 11.13
N PRO A 158 -14.19 12.57 11.47
CA PRO A 158 -14.65 11.41 12.23
C PRO A 158 -14.23 10.12 11.55
N GLN A 159 -13.97 9.07 12.33
CA GLN A 159 -13.74 7.75 11.78
C GLN A 159 -14.97 7.29 10.98
N THR A 160 -14.75 6.92 9.72
CA THR A 160 -15.79 6.41 8.83
C THR A 160 -15.71 4.88 8.70
N VAL A 161 -16.82 4.26 8.34
CA VAL A 161 -16.90 2.87 7.89
C VAL A 161 -17.46 2.89 6.48
N ASN A 162 -16.74 2.31 5.51
CA ASN A 162 -17.09 2.38 4.10
C ASN A 162 -17.37 3.82 3.61
N TRP A 163 -16.55 4.79 4.04
CA TRP A 163 -16.70 6.21 3.72
C TRP A 163 -17.92 6.91 4.33
N GLU A 164 -18.69 6.22 5.16
CA GLU A 164 -19.85 6.78 5.83
C GLU A 164 -19.56 6.98 7.32
N VAL A 165 -19.99 8.12 7.84
CA VAL A 165 -19.99 8.34 9.29
C VAL A 165 -21.09 7.48 9.89
N PRO A 166 -20.80 6.63 10.90
CA PRO A 166 -21.81 5.77 11.50
C PRO A 166 -23.05 6.56 11.95
N GLU A 167 -24.26 6.01 11.74
CA GLU A 167 -25.50 6.71 12.14
C GLU A 167 -25.58 7.03 13.64
N THR A 168 -24.86 6.25 14.46
CA THR A 168 -24.73 6.45 15.91
C THR A 168 -23.86 7.66 16.26
N PHE A 169 -23.10 8.19 15.31
CA PHE A 169 -22.27 9.37 15.51
C PHE A 169 -23.13 10.63 15.65
N ARG A 170 -23.07 11.26 16.82
CA ARG A 170 -23.74 12.54 17.10
C ARG A 170 -22.85 13.37 18.02
N LEU A 171 -22.59 14.62 17.64
CA LEU A 171 -22.04 15.61 18.55
C LEU A 171 -23.19 16.16 19.41
N VAL A 172 -23.13 15.95 20.72
CA VAL A 172 -24.13 16.41 21.68
C VAL A 172 -23.46 17.27 22.74
N ALA A 173 -24.11 18.37 23.12
CA ALA A 173 -23.68 19.16 24.26
C ALA A 173 -24.01 18.40 25.56
N GLY A 174 -23.03 18.23 26.45
CA GLY A 174 -23.19 17.54 27.72
C GLY A 174 -22.14 17.99 28.74
N GLU A 175 -22.33 17.63 30.01
CA GLU A 175 -21.43 18.02 31.11
C GLU A 175 -20.07 17.29 31.07
N LYS A 176 -19.97 16.20 30.29
CA LYS A 176 -18.75 15.41 30.13
C LYS A 176 -18.43 15.26 28.63
N PRO A 177 -17.14 15.33 28.25
CA PRO A 177 -16.75 15.07 26.87
C PRO A 177 -17.09 13.62 26.49
N SER A 178 -17.59 13.43 25.28
CA SER A 178 -17.72 12.12 24.64
C SER A 178 -16.41 11.76 23.96
N ASP A 179 -16.07 10.48 23.92
CA ASP A 179 -14.93 10.00 23.16
C ASP A 179 -15.19 10.17 21.66
N LEU A 180 -14.29 10.87 20.98
CA LEU A 180 -14.32 11.07 19.53
C LEU A 180 -13.14 10.31 18.90
N ARG A 181 -13.44 9.42 17.96
CA ARG A 181 -12.43 8.81 17.10
C ARG A 181 -12.34 9.58 15.80
N VAL A 182 -11.13 9.98 15.45
CA VAL A 182 -10.83 10.69 14.22
C VAL A 182 -9.87 9.90 13.35
N THR A 183 -9.97 10.10 12.05
CA THR A 183 -8.99 9.66 11.07
C THR A 183 -8.23 10.89 10.58
N VAL A 184 -6.90 10.79 10.52
CA VAL A 184 -6.02 11.80 9.92
C VAL A 184 -5.35 11.18 8.70
N GLY A 185 -5.41 11.83 7.55
CA GLY A 185 -4.87 11.25 6.33
C GLY A 185 -5.09 12.10 5.07
N THR A 186 -4.50 11.69 3.97
CA THR A 186 -4.82 12.19 2.63
C THR A 186 -6.00 11.39 2.09
N ILE A 187 -7.19 11.99 2.21
CA ILE A 187 -8.48 11.32 1.99
C ILE A 187 -9.24 12.06 0.88
N ASP A 188 -9.48 11.37 -0.23
CA ASP A 188 -10.30 11.86 -1.35
C ASP A 188 -11.23 10.74 -1.84
N GLN A 189 -12.52 10.88 -1.50
CA GLN A 189 -13.55 9.91 -1.85
C GLN A 189 -13.80 9.85 -3.37
N GLN A 190 -13.59 10.95 -4.10
CA GLN A 190 -13.85 10.99 -5.54
C GLN A 190 -12.87 10.11 -6.32
N SER A 191 -11.60 10.10 -5.88
CA SER A 191 -10.56 9.25 -6.47
C SER A 191 -10.39 7.90 -5.77
N GLY A 192 -11.10 7.66 -4.66
CA GLY A 192 -10.93 6.47 -3.83
C GLY A 192 -9.65 6.47 -2.99
N CYS A 193 -8.92 7.59 -2.92
CA CYS A 193 -7.66 7.70 -2.19
C CYS A 193 -7.93 7.73 -0.67
N TRP A 194 -7.46 6.70 0.04
CA TRP A 194 -7.52 6.61 1.50
C TRP A 194 -6.14 6.31 2.08
N VAL A 195 -5.33 7.34 2.29
CA VAL A 195 -4.01 7.20 2.93
C VAL A 195 -4.08 7.79 4.33
N VAL A 196 -3.91 6.97 5.35
CA VAL A 196 -4.04 7.41 6.75
C VAL A 196 -2.71 7.40 7.48
N VAL A 197 -2.55 8.36 8.40
CA VAL A 197 -1.40 8.41 9.31
C VAL A 197 -1.56 7.31 10.35
N ARG A 198 -0.55 6.45 10.47
CA ARG A 198 -0.51 5.43 11.52
C ARG A 198 -0.12 6.09 12.83
N SER A 199 -1.02 6.04 13.81
CA SER A 199 -0.79 6.60 15.15
C SER A 199 -0.17 5.62 16.14
N HIS A 200 -0.30 4.30 15.92
CA HIS A 200 0.24 3.28 16.81
C HIS A 200 0.70 1.99 16.09
N GLU A 201 1.58 1.25 16.75
CA GLU A 201 2.02 -0.10 16.37
C GLU A 201 1.87 -1.04 17.58
N GLY A 202 0.82 -1.87 17.55
CA GLY A 202 0.39 -2.59 18.73
C GLY A 202 0.00 -1.60 19.83
N ASN A 203 0.66 -1.68 21.00
CA ASN A 203 0.35 -0.84 22.17
C ASN A 203 1.33 0.33 22.34
N LYS A 204 1.98 0.79 21.26
CA LYS A 204 2.96 1.88 21.30
C LYS A 204 2.62 2.94 20.25
N SER A 205 2.93 4.20 20.56
CA SER A 205 2.89 5.28 19.56
C SER A 205 3.77 4.93 18.35
N ALA A 206 3.27 5.22 17.16
CA ALA A 206 4.03 5.11 15.92
C ALA A 206 4.83 6.39 15.60
N PHE A 207 4.62 7.46 16.36
CA PHE A 207 5.38 8.70 16.25
C PHE A 207 6.72 8.58 17.00
N PRO A 208 7.75 9.31 16.55
CA PRO A 208 8.98 9.49 17.32
C PRO A 208 8.73 10.02 18.74
N VAL A 209 9.66 9.77 19.67
CA VAL A 209 9.51 10.08 21.11
C VAL A 209 9.27 11.57 21.39
N ASP A 210 9.72 12.44 20.50
CA ASP A 210 9.64 13.89 20.56
C ASP A 210 8.53 14.50 19.68
N VAL A 211 7.73 13.67 19.01
CA VAL A 211 6.63 14.11 18.14
C VAL A 211 5.29 13.87 18.83
N PHE A 212 4.59 14.96 19.13
CA PHE A 212 3.29 14.96 19.79
C PHE A 212 2.24 15.55 18.87
N PRO A 213 1.51 14.73 18.10
CA PRO A 213 0.42 15.22 17.27
C PRO A 213 -0.64 15.92 18.12
N VAL A 214 -1.14 17.03 17.61
CA VAL A 214 -2.19 17.82 18.26
C VAL A 214 -3.31 18.11 17.27
N LEU A 215 -4.53 18.10 17.77
CA LEU A 215 -5.72 18.53 17.07
C LEU A 215 -6.20 19.85 17.66
N GLU A 216 -6.26 20.89 16.84
CA GLU A 216 -6.86 22.16 17.19
C GLU A 216 -8.27 22.23 16.59
N VAL A 217 -9.28 22.45 17.43
CA VAL A 217 -10.69 22.52 17.02
C VAL A 217 -11.21 23.91 17.32
N GLU A 218 -11.78 24.55 16.30
CA GLU A 218 -12.54 25.78 16.47
C GLU A 218 -14.04 25.49 16.35
N TYR A 219 -14.83 25.96 17.32
CA TYR A 219 -16.29 25.87 17.26
C TYR A 219 -16.96 27.12 17.79
N ARG A 220 -18.16 27.42 17.27
CA ARG A 220 -18.90 28.62 17.66
C ARG A 220 -19.36 28.53 19.12
N ALA A 221 -19.05 29.55 19.93
CA ALA A 221 -19.60 29.65 21.27
C ALA A 221 -21.12 29.83 21.24
N LYS A 222 -21.80 29.19 22.20
CA LYS A 222 -23.26 29.32 22.37
C LYS A 222 -23.68 30.75 22.72
N ASP A 223 -22.90 31.41 23.56
CA ASP A 223 -23.31 32.65 24.24
C ASP A 223 -22.40 33.86 23.98
N SER A 224 -21.11 33.66 23.61
CA SER A 224 -20.14 34.77 23.51
C SER A 224 -19.91 35.31 22.09
N GLY A 225 -20.45 34.68 21.04
CA GLY A 225 -20.27 35.09 19.65
C GLY A 225 -18.85 34.86 19.07
N GLU A 226 -17.81 34.89 19.92
CA GLU A 226 -16.44 34.51 19.56
C GLU A 226 -16.30 32.98 19.43
N PRO A 227 -15.55 32.47 18.45
CA PRO A 227 -15.21 31.06 18.37
C PRO A 227 -14.39 30.61 19.58
N ILE A 228 -14.67 29.40 20.08
CA ILE A 228 -13.85 28.73 21.07
C ILE A 228 -12.82 27.90 20.31
N GLN A 229 -11.55 28.05 20.70
CA GLN A 229 -10.45 27.23 20.20
C GLN A 229 -9.98 26.30 21.30
N GLU A 230 -10.00 25.00 21.03
CA GLU A 230 -9.52 23.96 21.94
C GLU A 230 -8.40 23.17 21.30
N ARG A 231 -7.44 22.74 22.11
CA ARG A 231 -6.31 21.92 21.67
C ARG A 231 -6.33 20.57 22.37
N TYR A 232 -6.38 19.50 21.59
CA TYR A 232 -6.37 18.12 22.04
C TYR A 232 -5.04 17.48 21.67
N TYR A 233 -4.35 16.92 22.66
CA TYR A 233 -3.16 16.11 22.40
C TYR A 233 -3.62 14.73 21.95
N LEU A 234 -3.07 14.26 20.83
CA LEU A 234 -3.36 12.93 20.27
C LEU A 234 -2.33 11.92 20.78
N ASP A 235 -2.00 12.00 22.07
CA ASP A 235 -1.04 11.14 22.78
C ASP A 235 -1.66 9.82 23.25
N GLN A 236 -2.99 9.70 23.15
CA GLN A 236 -3.74 8.48 23.40
C GLN A 236 -4.17 7.85 22.07
N PHE A 237 -3.91 6.54 21.94
CA PHE A 237 -4.29 5.73 20.79
C PHE A 237 -5.26 4.62 21.24
N CYS A 238 -6.22 4.29 20.38
CA CYS A 238 -7.20 3.22 20.62
C CYS A 238 -6.67 1.87 20.13
#